data_AF-A0A7S3E074-F1
#
_entry.id   AF-A0A7S3E074-F1
#
_cell.length_a   1.000
_cell.length_b   1.000
_cell.length_c   1.000
_cell.angle_alpha   90.00
_cell.angle_beta   90.00
_cell.angle_gamma   90.00
#
_symmetry.space_group_name_H-M   'P 1'
#
loop_
_entity.id
_entity.type
_entity.pdbx_description
1 polymer ?
#
loop_
_entity_poly.entity_id
_entity_poly.type
_entity_poly.pdbx_seq_one_letter_code
_entity_poly.pdbx_strand_id
1 'polypeptide(L)'
;MSVLDVSASFTHVMFCWDVLVNHLSLSESNSQAAGGGAPTSVPTAMFDDVSCPLFVTWMKGPAVRAYDDDKKKSSSTSNSNGNGRQLVGNGNVAHHHHVVSRTQHLPGLDLRGCIGTLEPRNLHTALRDYTLNSAFRDSRFAPISVDEMEQLECTVSLLTNFEVADTYDDWTIGTHGIIIEFVGDGLGRHGRRGDGRPMYSATYLPEIASRQGWTHRQTIDSLVLKAGYRMRVDDALRKSVRVTRYQSSLCSLTYGEYAALKANS
;
A
#
# COMPACT_ATOMS: atom_id res chain seq x y z
N MET A 1 11.28 -23.30 -15.96
CA MET A 1 11.68 -22.69 -14.68
C MET A 1 10.42 -22.53 -13.87
N SER A 2 10.29 -23.25 -12.76
CA SER A 2 9.17 -23.08 -11.84
C SER A 2 9.12 -21.61 -11.42
N VAL A 3 7.99 -20.95 -11.66
CA VAL A 3 7.71 -19.64 -11.08
C VAL A 3 7.81 -19.86 -9.57
N LEU A 4 8.87 -19.35 -8.95
CA LEU A 4 8.92 -19.27 -7.49
C LEU A 4 7.69 -18.46 -7.10
N ASP A 5 6.84 -19.02 -6.24
CA ASP A 5 5.66 -18.33 -5.73
C ASP A 5 6.15 -17.22 -4.78
N VAL A 6 6.50 -16.08 -5.37
CA VAL A 6 7.01 -14.92 -4.62
C VAL A 6 5.83 -14.30 -3.88
N SER A 7 5.87 -14.37 -2.56
CA SER A 7 4.87 -13.77 -1.69
C SER A 7 5.43 -12.57 -0.93
N ALA A 8 4.60 -11.55 -0.76
CA ALA A 8 4.93 -10.44 0.11
C ALA A 8 5.07 -10.98 1.54
N SER A 9 6.06 -10.48 2.27
CA SER A 9 6.41 -11.00 3.59
C SER A 9 6.78 -9.86 4.51
N PHE A 10 6.88 -10.21 5.80
CA PHE A 10 7.26 -9.26 6.84
C PHE A 10 8.64 -8.62 6.59
N THR A 11 9.61 -9.38 6.07
CA THR A 11 10.97 -8.85 5.80
C THR A 11 10.96 -7.76 4.74
N HIS A 12 10.11 -7.88 3.72
CA HIS A 12 9.94 -6.84 2.70
C HIS A 12 9.40 -5.54 3.30
N VAL A 13 8.36 -5.61 4.14
CA VAL A 13 7.74 -4.41 4.74
C VAL A 13 8.65 -3.78 5.80
N MET A 14 9.36 -4.58 6.59
CA MET A 14 10.39 -4.08 7.51
C MET A 14 11.49 -3.31 6.78
N PHE A 15 11.93 -3.83 5.63
CA PHE A 15 12.93 -3.16 4.82
C PHE A 15 12.44 -1.80 4.31
N CYS A 16 11.17 -1.69 3.88
CA CYS A 16 10.56 -0.41 3.52
C CYS A 16 10.57 0.58 4.71
N TRP A 17 10.22 0.13 5.92
CA TRP A 17 10.31 0.96 7.12
C TRP A 17 11.74 1.39 7.45
N ASP A 18 12.70 0.47 7.38
CA ASP A 18 14.12 0.77 7.60
C ASP A 18 14.63 1.85 6.64
N VAL A 19 14.25 1.74 5.36
CA VAL A 19 14.58 2.74 4.33
C VAL A 19 13.96 4.10 4.65
N LEU A 20 12.68 4.13 5.04
CA LEU A 20 11.99 5.38 5.38
C LEU A 20 12.60 6.06 6.61
N VAL A 21 12.75 5.33 7.73
CA VAL A 21 13.31 5.85 8.98
C VAL A 21 14.73 6.37 8.77
N ASN A 22 15.58 5.57 8.12
CA ASN A 22 16.94 6.00 7.83
C ASN A 22 16.99 7.26 6.95
N HIS A 23 16.10 7.39 5.96
CA HIS A 23 16.03 8.59 5.12
C HIS A 23 15.64 9.84 5.93
N LEU A 24 14.64 9.72 6.80
CA LEU A 24 14.17 10.83 7.65
C LEU A 24 15.25 11.26 8.64
N SER A 25 15.90 10.33 9.35
CA SER A 25 17.01 10.65 10.27
C SER A 25 18.19 11.35 9.57
N LEU A 26 18.52 10.95 8.34
CA LEU A 26 19.57 11.61 7.55
C LEU A 26 19.17 13.02 7.10
N SER A 27 17.89 13.25 6.81
CA SER A 27 17.40 14.57 6.43
C SER A 27 17.45 15.56 7.59
N GLU A 28 17.13 15.12 8.81
CA GLU A 28 17.22 15.94 10.03
C GLU A 28 18.67 16.27 10.36
N SER A 29 19.57 15.29 10.33
CA SER A 29 21.00 15.50 10.59
C SER A 29 21.67 16.41 9.55
N ASN A 30 21.36 16.28 8.25
CA ASN A 30 21.88 17.19 7.22
C ASN A 30 21.30 18.61 7.34
N SER A 31 20.11 18.78 7.89
CA SER A 31 19.56 20.12 8.17
C SER A 31 20.25 20.81 9.35
N GLN A 32 20.89 20.05 10.25
CA GLN A 32 21.59 20.55 11.43
C GLN A 32 23.13 20.54 11.30
N ALA A 33 23.70 19.74 10.39
CA ALA A 33 25.14 19.57 10.23
C ALA A 33 25.65 20.16 8.90
N ALA A 34 26.04 21.45 8.92
CA ALA A 34 26.99 21.99 7.95
C ALA A 34 28.43 21.54 8.31
N GLY A 35 28.72 20.24 8.22
CA GLY A 35 30.08 19.75 8.48
C GLY A 35 30.20 18.24 8.68
N GLY A 36 30.74 17.56 7.65
CA GLY A 36 31.68 16.45 7.80
C GLY A 36 31.22 15.13 8.44
N GLY A 37 30.68 14.24 7.59
CA GLY A 37 31.01 12.81 7.51
C GLY A 37 30.62 11.84 8.64
N ALA A 38 29.71 10.91 8.36
CA ALA A 38 29.58 9.63 9.07
C ALA A 38 28.88 8.57 8.17
N PRO A 39 29.09 7.25 8.43
CA PRO A 39 28.90 6.19 7.46
C PRO A 39 27.41 5.86 7.23
N THR A 40 27.04 5.78 5.96
CA THR A 40 25.72 5.37 5.50
C THR A 40 25.57 3.85 5.62
N SER A 41 24.95 3.34 6.67
CA SER A 41 24.46 1.95 6.62
C SER A 41 23.16 1.95 5.85
N VAL A 42 23.25 1.72 4.53
CA VAL A 42 22.08 1.34 3.74
C VAL A 42 21.44 0.12 4.42
N PRO A 43 20.12 0.12 4.67
CA PRO A 43 19.44 -1.06 5.20
C PRO A 43 19.80 -2.30 4.39
N THR A 44 20.15 -3.40 5.06
CA THR A 44 20.49 -4.65 4.38
C THR A 44 19.22 -5.45 4.14
N ALA A 45 18.97 -5.84 2.89
CA ALA A 45 17.87 -6.73 2.57
C ALA A 45 18.12 -8.15 3.10
N MET A 46 17.11 -8.72 3.75
CA MET A 46 17.11 -10.10 4.27
C MET A 46 16.05 -10.94 3.53
N PHE A 47 16.04 -10.86 2.21
CA PHE A 47 15.13 -11.60 1.33
C PHE A 47 15.83 -11.90 -0.01
N ASP A 48 15.32 -12.89 -0.71
CA ASP A 48 15.92 -13.39 -1.94
C ASP A 48 15.95 -12.35 -3.06
N ASP A 49 16.98 -12.44 -3.90
CA ASP A 49 17.18 -11.55 -5.03
C ASP A 49 16.32 -11.95 -6.24
N VAL A 50 15.00 -11.77 -6.10
CA VAL A 50 14.02 -12.12 -7.14
C VAL A 50 13.55 -10.85 -7.86
N SER A 51 13.12 -10.99 -9.12
CA SER A 51 12.47 -9.91 -9.85
C SER A 51 10.96 -10.09 -9.89
N CYS A 52 10.21 -9.08 -9.46
CA CYS A 52 8.75 -9.14 -9.38
C CYS A 52 8.17 -7.72 -9.60
N PRO A 53 7.02 -7.58 -10.29
CA PRO A 53 6.29 -6.33 -10.28
C PRO A 53 5.72 -6.06 -8.88
N LEU A 54 5.79 -4.81 -8.42
CA LEU A 54 5.46 -4.50 -7.04
C LEU A 54 4.93 -3.10 -6.85
N PHE A 55 4.20 -2.90 -5.76
CA PHE A 55 3.78 -1.59 -5.26
C PHE A 55 4.15 -1.45 -3.79
N VAL A 56 4.63 -0.25 -3.42
CA VAL A 56 4.76 0.18 -2.03
C VAL A 56 3.68 1.22 -1.77
N THR A 57 2.85 0.95 -0.77
CA THR A 57 1.71 1.77 -0.41
C THR A 57 1.82 2.23 1.04
N TRP A 58 1.62 3.53 1.25
CA TRP A 58 1.46 4.16 2.55
C TRP A 58 0.00 4.50 2.75
N MET A 59 -0.54 4.07 3.88
CA MET A 59 -1.85 4.45 4.37
C MET A 59 -1.69 5.25 5.66
N LYS A 60 -2.61 6.17 5.95
CA LYS A 60 -2.58 7.02 7.14
C LYS A 60 -3.88 6.89 7.91
N GLY A 61 -3.77 6.61 9.21
CA GLY A 61 -4.89 6.57 10.14
C GLY A 61 -5.24 7.94 10.71
N PRO A 62 -6.34 8.04 11.46
CA PRO A 62 -6.65 9.24 12.20
C PRO A 62 -5.52 9.57 13.17
N ALA A 63 -5.29 10.87 13.41
CA ALA A 63 -4.38 11.29 14.47
C ALA A 63 -4.80 10.62 15.77
N VAL A 64 -3.84 10.01 16.47
CA VAL A 64 -4.04 9.52 17.83
C VAL A 64 -4.45 10.74 18.64
N ARG A 65 -5.74 10.88 18.95
CA ARG A 65 -6.17 11.89 19.91
C ARG A 65 -5.42 11.53 21.18
N ALA A 66 -4.60 12.46 21.68
CA ALA A 66 -4.11 12.39 23.04
C ALA A 66 -5.32 12.01 23.90
N TYR A 67 -5.24 10.88 24.57
CA TYR A 67 -6.28 10.46 25.49
C TYR A 67 -6.19 11.46 26.64
N ASP A 68 -6.87 12.60 26.49
CA ASP A 68 -6.92 13.62 27.52
C ASP A 68 -7.48 12.98 28.79
N ASP A 69 -6.67 13.07 29.83
CA ASP A 69 -6.87 12.51 31.16
C ASP A 69 -7.95 13.30 31.94
N ASP A 70 -9.05 13.63 31.28
CA ASP A 70 -10.10 14.54 31.76
C ASP A 70 -11.36 13.79 32.23
N LYS A 71 -11.16 12.60 32.81
CA LYS A 71 -12.15 11.91 33.65
C LYS A 71 -11.71 11.86 35.10
N LYS A 72 -11.29 13.01 35.64
CA LYS A 72 -11.13 13.19 37.09
C LYS A 72 -11.65 14.53 37.59
N LYS A 73 -12.85 14.95 37.17
CA LYS A 73 -13.69 15.92 37.91
C LYS A 73 -15.07 16.07 37.26
N SER A 74 -16.05 15.29 37.71
CA SER A 74 -17.43 15.78 37.90
C SER A 74 -18.34 14.70 38.47
N SER A 75 -19.19 15.13 39.40
CA SER A 75 -20.34 14.43 40.00
C SER A 75 -20.06 13.39 41.10
N SER A 76 -19.77 13.93 42.28
CA SER A 76 -20.36 13.44 43.52
C SER A 76 -21.89 13.43 43.42
N THR A 77 -22.51 12.26 43.38
CA THR A 77 -23.88 12.08 43.87
C THR A 77 -24.02 10.67 44.43
N SER A 78 -24.23 10.63 45.73
CA SER A 78 -24.59 9.48 46.55
C SER A 78 -25.87 8.81 46.05
N ASN A 79 -25.84 7.49 45.83
CA ASN A 79 -27.00 6.67 46.20
C ASN A 79 -26.58 5.25 46.58
N SER A 80 -27.06 4.85 47.75
CA SER A 80 -26.87 3.56 48.40
C SER A 80 -27.86 2.52 47.86
N ASN A 81 -27.37 1.35 47.47
CA ASN A 81 -27.98 0.07 47.87
C ASN A 81 -27.07 -1.11 47.53
N GLY A 82 -26.82 -1.95 48.52
CA GLY A 82 -25.96 -3.12 48.42
C GLY A 82 -26.67 -4.37 47.90
N ASN A 83 -25.89 -5.25 47.28
CA ASN A 83 -25.76 -6.65 47.70
C ASN A 83 -24.57 -7.29 46.97
N GLY A 84 -23.75 -8.01 47.74
CA GLY A 84 -22.37 -8.32 47.39
C GLY A 84 -22.15 -9.57 46.55
N ARG A 85 -20.91 -9.67 46.05
CA ARG A 85 -20.08 -10.87 46.13
C ARG A 85 -18.65 -10.52 45.72
N GLN A 86 -17.75 -10.63 46.69
CA GLN A 86 -16.32 -10.50 46.55
C GLN A 86 -15.76 -11.76 45.92
N LEU A 87 -15.07 -11.64 44.78
CA LEU A 87 -14.09 -12.61 44.34
C LEU A 87 -12.81 -11.86 43.98
N VAL A 88 -11.78 -12.19 44.75
CA VAL A 88 -10.41 -11.71 44.65
C VAL A 88 -9.78 -12.33 43.41
N GLY A 89 -9.12 -11.51 42.58
CA GLY A 89 -8.42 -11.97 41.40
C GLY A 89 -7.46 -10.91 40.89
N ASN A 90 -6.33 -10.75 41.61
CA ASN A 90 -5.16 -10.06 41.08
C ASN A 90 -4.69 -10.81 39.82
N GLY A 91 -4.75 -10.15 38.67
CA GLY A 91 -4.17 -10.64 37.43
C GLY A 91 -3.67 -9.45 36.62
N ASN A 92 -2.38 -9.14 36.75
CA ASN A 92 -1.66 -8.32 35.78
C ASN A 92 -1.79 -9.00 34.41
N VAL A 93 -2.65 -8.47 33.55
CA VAL A 93 -2.68 -8.89 32.15
C VAL A 93 -1.59 -8.10 31.45
N ALA A 94 -0.42 -8.72 31.30
CA ALA A 94 0.57 -8.26 30.35
C ALA A 94 -0.08 -8.29 28.96
N HIS A 95 -0.32 -7.12 28.38
CA HIS A 95 -0.73 -6.99 26.98
C HIS A 95 0.44 -7.46 26.11
N HIS A 96 0.52 -8.76 25.86
CA HIS A 96 1.31 -9.29 24.75
C HIS A 96 0.65 -8.80 23.46
N HIS A 97 1.16 -7.70 22.91
CA HIS A 97 0.82 -7.27 21.55
C HIS A 97 1.28 -8.37 20.59
N HIS A 98 0.36 -9.23 20.19
CA HIS A 98 0.60 -10.19 19.13
C HIS A 98 0.67 -9.41 17.82
N VAL A 99 1.88 -9.23 17.28
CA VAL A 99 2.04 -8.58 15.98
C VAL A 99 1.62 -9.57 14.89
N VAL A 100 0.53 -9.26 14.19
CA VAL A 100 0.00 -10.08 13.10
C VAL A 100 0.33 -9.38 11.78
N SER A 101 1.12 -10.02 10.93
CA SER A 101 1.26 -9.58 9.54
C SER A 101 -0.12 -9.63 8.86
N ARG A 102 -0.55 -8.52 8.27
CA ARG A 102 -1.86 -8.43 7.60
C ARG A 102 -1.71 -8.54 6.08
N THR A 103 -2.60 -9.32 5.47
CA THR A 103 -2.75 -9.42 4.01
C THR A 103 -3.77 -8.43 3.44
N GLN A 104 -4.30 -7.54 4.28
CA GLN A 104 -5.25 -6.49 3.93
C GLN A 104 -4.94 -5.22 4.72
N HIS A 105 -5.33 -4.06 4.19
CA HIS A 105 -5.24 -2.79 4.90
C HIS A 105 -6.21 -2.73 6.08
N LEU A 106 -5.83 -1.98 7.12
CA LEU A 106 -6.76 -1.67 8.21
C LEU A 106 -7.94 -0.81 7.71
N PRO A 107 -9.15 -1.01 8.24
CA PRO A 107 -10.28 -0.17 7.92
C PRO A 107 -10.07 1.25 8.47
N GLY A 108 -10.60 2.25 7.76
CA GLY A 108 -10.54 3.65 8.19
C GLY A 108 -9.20 4.35 7.98
N LEU A 109 -8.28 3.76 7.20
CA LEU A 109 -7.08 4.44 6.73
C LEU A 109 -7.30 5.12 5.37
N ASP A 110 -6.66 6.26 5.17
CA ASP A 110 -6.63 6.99 3.91
C ASP A 110 -5.31 6.75 3.16
N LEU A 111 -5.37 6.76 1.82
CA LEU A 111 -4.17 6.65 1.00
C LEU A 111 -3.24 7.85 1.24
N ARG A 112 -1.97 7.58 1.54
CA ARG A 112 -0.95 8.59 1.83
C ARG A 112 0.21 8.63 0.82
N GLY A 113 0.33 7.57 0.02
CA GLY A 113 1.26 7.47 -1.10
C GLY A 113 1.22 6.05 -1.68
N CYS A 114 1.33 5.90 -3.00
CA CYS A 114 1.41 4.57 -3.63
C CYS A 114 2.10 4.67 -4.98
N ILE A 115 3.26 4.05 -5.09
CA ILE A 115 4.05 4.01 -6.33
C ILE A 115 4.62 2.59 -6.48
N GLY A 116 4.69 2.13 -7.72
CA GLY A 116 5.16 0.80 -8.06
C GLY A 116 5.38 0.63 -9.56
N THR A 117 5.48 -0.63 -9.97
CA THR A 117 5.72 -1.04 -11.35
C THR A 117 4.96 -2.31 -11.68
N LEU A 118 4.46 -2.37 -12.92
CA LEU A 118 3.91 -3.58 -13.53
C LEU A 118 4.98 -4.41 -14.26
N GLU A 119 6.15 -3.82 -14.52
CA GLU A 119 7.30 -4.56 -15.04
C GLU A 119 8.08 -5.20 -13.89
N PRO A 120 8.53 -6.46 -14.02
CA PRO A 120 9.38 -7.10 -13.04
C PRO A 120 10.66 -6.28 -12.79
N ARG A 121 10.93 -5.99 -11.52
CA ARG A 121 12.18 -5.36 -11.08
C ARG A 121 12.77 -6.17 -9.93
N ASN A 122 14.08 -6.13 -9.84
CA ASN A 122 14.84 -6.70 -8.74
C ASN A 122 14.31 -6.17 -7.40
N LEU A 123 13.81 -7.05 -6.53
CA LEU A 123 13.06 -6.68 -5.33
C LEU A 123 13.87 -5.79 -4.39
N HIS A 124 15.16 -6.05 -4.22
CA HIS A 124 15.99 -5.29 -3.30
C HIS A 124 16.10 -3.82 -3.71
N THR A 125 16.49 -3.57 -4.97
CA THR A 125 16.61 -2.21 -5.50
C THR A 125 15.25 -1.53 -5.64
N ALA A 126 14.25 -2.27 -6.13
CA ALA A 126 12.92 -1.74 -6.37
C ALA A 126 12.18 -1.39 -5.08
N LEU A 127 12.22 -2.22 -4.03
CA LEU A 127 11.60 -1.87 -2.75
C LEU A 127 12.21 -0.60 -2.16
N ARG A 128 13.53 -0.43 -2.24
CA ARG A 128 14.18 0.80 -1.79
C ARG A 128 13.69 2.02 -2.56
N ASP A 129 13.73 1.95 -3.89
CA ASP A 129 13.34 3.08 -4.75
C ASP A 129 11.86 3.41 -4.61
N TYR A 130 10.99 2.40 -4.60
CA TYR A 130 9.55 2.59 -4.51
C TYR A 130 9.10 2.99 -3.09
N THR A 131 9.84 2.64 -2.05
CA THR A 131 9.64 3.22 -0.71
C THR A 131 9.82 4.73 -0.74
N LEU A 132 10.96 5.21 -1.25
CA LEU A 132 11.24 6.65 -1.29
C LEU A 132 10.32 7.40 -2.27
N ASN A 133 10.04 6.80 -3.43
CA ASN A 133 9.17 7.42 -4.42
C ASN A 133 7.72 7.52 -3.90
N SER A 134 7.19 6.48 -3.27
CA SER A 134 5.84 6.52 -2.69
C SER A 134 5.72 7.44 -1.48
N ALA A 135 6.77 7.56 -0.68
CA ALA A 135 6.78 8.44 0.50
C ALA A 135 6.97 9.93 0.15
N PHE A 136 7.78 10.23 -0.88
CA PHE A 136 8.27 11.61 -1.11
C PHE A 136 8.02 12.17 -2.50
N ARG A 137 7.65 11.35 -3.48
CA ARG A 137 7.54 11.76 -4.90
C ARG A 137 6.19 11.41 -5.54
N ASP A 138 5.24 10.95 -4.74
CA ASP A 138 3.86 10.83 -5.18
C ASP A 138 3.21 12.22 -5.20
N SER A 139 3.09 12.81 -6.40
CA SER A 139 2.64 14.19 -6.59
C SER A 139 1.23 14.50 -6.08
N ARG A 140 0.45 13.48 -5.73
CA ARG A 140 -0.88 13.62 -5.12
C ARG A 140 -0.81 14.04 -3.66
N PHE A 141 0.35 13.87 -3.01
CA PHE A 141 0.53 14.08 -1.58
C PHE A 141 1.80 14.90 -1.31
N ALA A 142 1.83 15.62 -0.19
CA ALA A 142 3.06 16.20 0.29
C ALA A 142 4.04 15.10 0.71
N PRO A 143 5.36 15.33 0.70
CA PRO A 143 6.34 14.39 1.26
C PRO A 143 5.98 13.97 2.70
N ILE A 144 6.15 12.70 3.06
CA ILE A 144 5.91 12.20 4.41
C ILE A 144 6.83 12.90 5.43
N SER A 145 6.30 13.35 6.57
CA SER A 145 7.08 13.94 7.66
C SER A 145 7.25 12.99 8.85
N VAL A 146 8.17 13.33 9.77
CA VAL A 146 8.41 12.56 11.00
C VAL A 146 7.18 12.57 11.90
N ASP A 147 6.48 13.70 12.00
CA ASP A 147 5.32 13.87 12.90
C ASP A 147 4.11 12.98 12.56
N GLU A 148 4.04 12.46 11.34
CA GLU A 148 2.95 11.56 10.95
C GLU A 148 3.29 10.07 11.04
N MET A 149 4.53 9.71 11.37
CA MET A 149 5.03 8.33 11.36
C MET A 149 4.14 7.37 12.17
N GLU A 150 3.72 7.76 13.37
CA GLU A 150 2.89 6.92 14.26
C GLU A 150 1.50 6.60 13.68
N GLN A 151 1.06 7.34 12.67
CA GLN A 151 -0.24 7.16 12.03
C GLN A 151 -0.15 6.30 10.76
N LEU A 152 1.04 5.89 10.34
CA LEU A 152 1.25 5.26 9.05
C LEU A 152 1.20 3.73 9.11
N GLU A 153 0.66 3.15 8.05
CA GLU A 153 0.80 1.74 7.68
C GLU A 153 1.54 1.64 6.34
N CYS A 154 2.56 0.79 6.29
CA CYS A 154 3.26 0.41 5.07
C CYS A 154 2.73 -0.92 4.57
N THR A 155 2.52 -1.03 3.26
CA THR A 155 2.12 -2.26 2.59
C THR A 155 2.98 -2.51 1.36
N VAL A 156 3.52 -3.73 1.27
CA VAL A 156 4.17 -4.23 0.06
C VAL A 156 3.20 -5.17 -0.65
N SER A 157 2.95 -4.90 -1.94
CA SER A 157 2.18 -5.76 -2.83
C SER A 157 3.09 -6.33 -3.90
N LEU A 158 3.20 -7.66 -3.98
CA LEU A 158 3.95 -8.36 -5.03
C LEU A 158 2.95 -8.99 -6.01
N LEU A 159 3.13 -8.73 -7.31
CA LEU A 159 2.18 -9.13 -8.35
C LEU A 159 2.67 -10.40 -9.06
N THR A 160 1.79 -11.38 -9.20
CA THR A 160 2.10 -12.70 -9.76
C THR A 160 1.00 -13.17 -10.71
N ASN A 161 1.25 -14.28 -11.40
CA ASN A 161 0.25 -14.98 -12.21
C ASN A 161 -0.42 -14.09 -13.28
N PHE A 162 0.40 -13.38 -14.05
CA PHE A 162 -0.06 -12.56 -15.18
C PHE A 162 -0.54 -13.45 -16.33
N GLU A 163 -1.79 -13.28 -16.72
CA GLU A 163 -2.45 -14.04 -17.78
C GLU A 163 -3.23 -13.09 -18.69
N VAL A 164 -3.16 -13.30 -20.00
CA VAL A 164 -4.08 -12.61 -20.93
C VAL A 164 -5.45 -13.25 -20.78
N ALA A 165 -6.46 -12.42 -20.52
CA ALA A 165 -7.84 -12.85 -20.40
C ALA A 165 -8.47 -13.07 -21.79
N ASP A 166 -9.40 -14.01 -21.89
CA ASP A 166 -10.08 -14.34 -23.16
C ASP A 166 -11.02 -13.23 -23.62
N THR A 167 -11.66 -12.56 -22.65
CA THR A 167 -12.63 -11.48 -22.85
C THR A 167 -12.43 -10.39 -21.80
N TYR A 168 -13.06 -9.22 -21.97
CA TYR A 168 -12.86 -8.10 -21.05
C TYR A 168 -13.36 -8.36 -19.62
N ASP A 169 -14.25 -9.35 -19.47
CA ASP A 169 -14.88 -9.78 -18.22
C ASP A 169 -14.37 -11.15 -17.72
N ASP A 170 -13.38 -11.75 -18.38
CA ASP A 170 -12.72 -13.00 -17.96
C ASP A 170 -11.71 -12.78 -16.80
N TRP A 171 -12.24 -12.36 -15.67
CA TRP A 171 -11.50 -12.21 -14.41
C TRP A 171 -12.46 -12.19 -13.22
N THR A 172 -11.94 -12.43 -12.01
CA THR A 172 -12.74 -12.55 -10.79
C THR A 172 -12.57 -11.29 -9.94
N ILE A 173 -13.67 -10.57 -9.72
CA ILE A 173 -13.69 -9.37 -8.87
C ILE A 173 -13.25 -9.73 -7.45
N GLY A 174 -12.33 -8.94 -6.88
CA GLY A 174 -11.77 -9.17 -5.55
C GLY A 174 -10.64 -10.20 -5.49
N THR A 175 -10.36 -10.90 -6.60
CA THR A 175 -9.24 -11.84 -6.71
C THR A 175 -8.18 -11.35 -7.69
N HIS A 176 -8.60 -10.87 -8.86
CA HIS A 176 -7.70 -10.43 -9.91
C HIS A 176 -7.60 -8.91 -9.98
N GLY A 177 -6.37 -8.42 -10.05
CA GLY A 177 -6.07 -7.11 -10.62
C GLY A 177 -6.07 -7.22 -12.13
N ILE A 178 -6.30 -6.10 -12.82
CA ILE A 178 -6.34 -6.08 -14.28
C ILE A 178 -5.56 -4.90 -14.84
N ILE A 179 -4.84 -5.16 -15.93
CA ILE A 179 -4.27 -4.16 -16.83
C ILE A 179 -5.12 -4.17 -18.10
N ILE A 180 -5.55 -3.00 -18.55
CA ILE A 180 -6.18 -2.84 -19.85
C ILE A 180 -5.20 -2.21 -20.84
N GLU A 181 -5.27 -2.64 -22.09
CA GLU A 181 -4.56 -2.05 -23.21
C GLU A 181 -5.49 -1.97 -24.42
N PHE A 182 -5.58 -0.81 -25.06
CA PHE A 182 -6.41 -0.65 -26.26
C PHE A 182 -5.93 0.52 -27.12
N VAL A 183 -6.28 0.44 -28.41
CA VAL A 183 -6.03 1.51 -29.37
C VAL A 183 -7.27 2.38 -29.46
N GLY A 184 -7.11 3.68 -29.25
CA GLY A 184 -8.20 4.63 -29.41
C GLY A 184 -8.09 5.45 -30.68
N ASP A 185 -9.18 6.11 -31.04
CA ASP A 185 -9.31 7.10 -32.10
C ASP A 185 -9.04 8.55 -31.62
N GLY A 186 -8.72 8.72 -30.34
CA GLY A 186 -8.51 10.03 -29.73
C GLY A 186 -7.25 10.76 -30.22
N LEU A 187 -7.17 12.06 -29.93
CA LEU A 187 -5.97 12.89 -30.19
C LEU A 187 -5.00 12.91 -28.99
N GLY A 188 -5.06 11.90 -28.12
CA GLY A 188 -4.26 11.84 -26.89
C GLY A 188 -2.75 11.88 -27.14
N ARG A 189 -1.98 12.44 -26.20
CA ARG A 189 -0.50 12.47 -26.23
C ARG A 189 0.16 11.19 -25.71
N HIS A 190 -0.59 10.09 -25.56
CA HIS A 190 -0.07 8.82 -25.05
C HIS A 190 0.85 8.15 -26.08
N GLY A 191 1.55 7.10 -25.65
CA GLY A 191 2.43 6.32 -26.52
C GLY A 191 1.73 5.96 -27.83
N ARG A 192 2.39 6.17 -28.96
CA ARG A 192 1.84 5.85 -30.28
C ARG A 192 2.34 4.49 -30.72
N ARG A 193 1.48 3.71 -31.36
CA ARG A 193 1.89 2.50 -32.09
C ARG A 193 2.69 2.88 -33.33
N GLY A 194 3.32 1.89 -33.95
CA GLY A 194 4.07 2.09 -35.21
C GLY A 194 3.22 2.64 -36.37
N ASP A 195 1.90 2.52 -36.29
CA ASP A 195 0.92 3.09 -37.24
C ASP A 195 0.46 4.52 -36.88
N GLY A 196 1.03 5.13 -35.83
CA GLY A 196 0.73 6.49 -35.38
C GLY A 196 -0.51 6.63 -34.49
N ARG A 197 -1.29 5.56 -34.26
CA ARG A 197 -2.48 5.62 -33.39
C ARG A 197 -2.10 5.62 -31.90
N PRO A 198 -2.84 6.33 -31.03
CA PRO A 198 -2.58 6.34 -29.60
C PRO A 198 -2.92 4.98 -28.97
N MET A 199 -2.01 4.51 -28.12
CA MET A 199 -2.21 3.37 -27.24
C MET A 199 -2.53 3.87 -25.84
N TYR A 200 -3.54 3.27 -25.22
CA TYR A 200 -3.99 3.57 -23.88
C TYR A 200 -3.73 2.37 -22.98
N SER A 201 -3.29 2.64 -21.75
CA SER A 201 -3.15 1.61 -20.72
C SER A 201 -3.48 2.17 -19.34
N ALA A 202 -4.12 1.34 -18.52
CA ALA A 202 -4.37 1.61 -17.11
C ALA A 202 -4.47 0.29 -16.35
N THR A 203 -4.27 0.35 -15.04
CA THR A 203 -4.36 -0.80 -14.15
C THR A 203 -5.21 -0.48 -12.92
N TYR A 204 -5.87 -1.52 -12.41
CA TYR A 204 -6.42 -1.57 -11.05
C TYR A 204 -5.94 -2.81 -10.34
N LEU A 205 -5.64 -2.65 -9.05
CA LEU A 205 -5.32 -3.74 -8.13
C LEU A 205 -6.58 -4.57 -7.79
N PRO A 206 -6.45 -5.81 -7.30
CA PRO A 206 -7.58 -6.73 -7.09
C PRO A 206 -8.74 -6.17 -6.25
N GLU A 207 -8.42 -5.34 -5.27
CA GLU A 207 -9.38 -4.82 -4.28
C GLU A 207 -10.20 -3.63 -4.77
N ILE A 208 -9.84 -3.00 -5.90
CA ILE A 208 -10.48 -1.74 -6.31
C ILE A 208 -11.93 -1.97 -6.76
N ALA A 209 -12.17 -2.94 -7.63
CA ALA A 209 -13.51 -3.20 -8.17
C ALA A 209 -14.49 -3.65 -7.07
N SER A 210 -14.04 -4.54 -6.19
CA SER A 210 -14.87 -5.04 -5.08
C SER A 210 -15.18 -3.92 -4.07
N ARG A 211 -14.19 -3.09 -3.71
CA ARG A 211 -14.38 -1.95 -2.79
C ARG A 211 -15.39 -0.93 -3.31
N GLN A 212 -15.42 -0.72 -4.62
CA GLN A 212 -16.35 0.21 -5.26
C GLN A 212 -17.72 -0.40 -5.56
N GLY A 213 -17.89 -1.72 -5.38
CA GLY A 213 -19.08 -2.43 -5.81
C GLY A 213 -19.30 -2.40 -7.32
N TRP A 214 -18.22 -2.31 -8.10
CA TRP A 214 -18.29 -2.22 -9.55
C TRP A 214 -18.44 -3.60 -10.21
N THR A 215 -19.28 -3.65 -11.23
CA THR A 215 -19.32 -4.75 -12.21
C THR A 215 -18.09 -4.72 -13.12
N HIS A 216 -17.85 -5.80 -13.88
CA HIS A 216 -16.78 -5.84 -14.89
C HIS A 216 -16.87 -4.68 -15.88
N ARG A 217 -18.08 -4.38 -16.38
CA ARG A 217 -18.32 -3.26 -17.31
C ARG A 217 -17.96 -1.91 -16.70
N GLN A 218 -18.42 -1.65 -15.49
CA GLN A 218 -18.10 -0.39 -14.79
C GLN A 218 -16.60 -0.27 -14.53
N THR A 219 -15.94 -1.37 -14.19
CA THR A 219 -14.49 -1.40 -13.96
C THR A 219 -13.72 -1.09 -15.23
N ILE A 220 -14.06 -1.71 -16.37
CA ILE A 220 -13.44 -1.41 -17.66
C ILE A 220 -13.70 0.04 -18.08
N ASP A 221 -14.92 0.54 -17.95
CA ASP A 221 -15.26 1.92 -18.30
C ASP A 221 -14.42 2.91 -17.47
N SER A 222 -14.30 2.66 -16.17
CA SER A 222 -13.47 3.47 -15.28
C SER A 222 -11.98 3.40 -15.66
N LEU A 223 -11.46 2.23 -16.02
CA LEU A 223 -10.08 2.07 -16.47
C LEU A 223 -9.79 2.79 -17.79
N VAL A 224 -10.72 2.74 -18.73
CA VAL A 224 -10.62 3.46 -20.02
C VAL A 224 -10.49 4.97 -19.77
N LEU A 225 -11.32 5.51 -18.87
CA LEU A 225 -11.24 6.92 -18.47
C LEU A 225 -9.94 7.22 -17.72
N LYS A 226 -9.52 6.33 -16.81
CA LYS A 226 -8.26 6.44 -16.06
C LYS A 226 -7.04 6.42 -16.98
N ALA A 227 -7.10 5.69 -18.09
CA ALA A 227 -6.05 5.67 -19.11
C ALA A 227 -5.94 7.00 -19.88
N GLY A 228 -6.87 7.94 -19.66
CA GLY A 228 -6.91 9.25 -20.30
C GLY A 228 -7.73 9.30 -21.59
N TYR A 229 -8.48 8.24 -21.92
CA TYR A 229 -9.40 8.25 -23.04
C TYR A 229 -10.64 9.09 -22.70
N ARG A 230 -10.99 10.05 -23.57
CA ARG A 230 -12.05 11.04 -23.32
C ARG A 230 -13.26 10.92 -24.24
N MET A 231 -13.27 9.95 -25.14
CA MET A 231 -14.40 9.72 -26.05
C MET A 231 -15.40 8.75 -25.43
N ARG A 232 -16.49 8.47 -26.15
CA ARG A 232 -17.54 7.56 -25.72
C ARG A 232 -17.01 6.12 -25.59
N VAL A 233 -17.36 5.46 -24.48
CA VAL A 233 -17.08 4.03 -24.26
C VAL A 233 -18.28 3.19 -24.70
N ASP A 234 -18.21 2.63 -25.90
CA ASP A 234 -19.23 1.74 -26.45
C ASP A 234 -18.87 0.24 -26.29
N ASP A 235 -19.75 -0.64 -26.76
CA ASP A 235 -19.56 -2.09 -26.63
C ASP A 235 -18.42 -2.61 -27.53
N ALA A 236 -18.22 -2.00 -28.70
CA ALA A 236 -17.14 -2.36 -29.59
C ALA A 236 -15.79 -2.05 -28.96
N LEU A 237 -15.64 -0.89 -28.32
CA LEU A 237 -14.44 -0.53 -27.58
C LEU A 237 -14.16 -1.55 -26.47
N ARG A 238 -15.12 -1.85 -25.60
CA ARG A 238 -14.95 -2.84 -24.51
C ARG A 238 -14.46 -4.19 -25.03
N LYS A 239 -15.05 -4.70 -26.12
CA LYS A 239 -14.65 -5.97 -26.73
C LYS A 239 -13.28 -5.94 -27.39
N SER A 240 -12.77 -4.77 -27.75
CA SER A 240 -11.43 -4.59 -28.33
C SER A 240 -10.34 -4.39 -27.28
N VAL A 241 -10.70 -4.17 -26.01
CA VAL A 241 -9.75 -4.01 -24.92
C VAL A 241 -9.04 -5.34 -24.68
N ARG A 242 -7.72 -5.34 -24.76
CA ARG A 242 -6.90 -6.43 -24.26
C ARG A 242 -6.84 -6.30 -22.74
N VAL A 243 -7.21 -7.37 -22.04
CA VAL A 243 -7.13 -7.45 -20.59
C VAL A 243 -6.06 -8.45 -20.21
N THR A 244 -5.16 -8.05 -19.31
CA THR A 244 -4.23 -8.94 -18.63
C THR A 244 -4.62 -8.97 -17.16
N ARG A 245 -5.02 -10.14 -16.66
CA ARG A 245 -5.34 -10.37 -15.25
C ARG A 245 -4.09 -10.82 -14.48
N TYR A 246 -4.03 -10.49 -13.21
CA TYR A 246 -2.94 -10.91 -12.31
C TYR A 246 -3.45 -11.06 -10.88
N GLN A 247 -2.70 -11.77 -10.05
CA GLN A 247 -2.93 -11.87 -8.61
C GLN A 247 -1.90 -11.05 -7.85
N SER A 248 -2.16 -10.80 -6.57
CA SER A 248 -1.19 -10.12 -5.71
C SER A 248 -1.13 -10.75 -4.32
N SER A 249 0.09 -10.88 -3.80
CA SER A 249 0.34 -11.15 -2.39
C SER A 249 0.64 -9.83 -1.68
N LEU A 250 0.02 -9.61 -0.52
CA LEU A 250 0.17 -8.40 0.28
C LEU A 250 0.70 -8.72 1.67
N CYS A 251 1.57 -7.85 2.19
CA CYS A 251 1.94 -7.81 3.60
C CYS A 251 1.97 -6.36 4.06
N SER A 252 1.42 -6.08 5.25
CA SER A 252 1.29 -4.73 5.81
C SER A 252 1.75 -4.67 7.27
N LEU A 253 2.29 -3.52 7.68
CA LEU A 253 2.69 -3.21 9.05
C LEU A 253 2.45 -1.74 9.37
N THR A 254 1.87 -1.46 10.54
CA THR A 254 1.87 -0.13 11.14
C THR A 254 3.25 0.24 11.67
N TYR A 255 3.50 1.54 11.86
CA TYR A 255 4.71 2.00 12.53
C TYR A 255 4.88 1.41 13.93
N GLY A 256 3.79 1.33 14.71
CA GLY A 256 3.82 0.75 16.06
C GLY A 256 4.26 -0.72 16.07
N GLU A 257 3.79 -1.51 15.11
CA GLU A 257 4.21 -2.91 14.94
C GLU A 257 5.68 -3.02 14.53
N TYR A 258 6.10 -2.19 13.57
CA TYR A 258 7.50 -2.09 13.16
C TYR A 258 8.42 -1.75 14.34
N ALA A 259 8.07 -0.71 15.12
CA ALA A 259 8.87 -0.24 16.26
C ALA A 259 8.97 -1.31 17.35
N ALA A 260 7.85 -1.98 17.66
CA ALA A 260 7.83 -3.09 18.62
C ALA A 260 8.75 -4.24 18.18
N LEU A 261 8.83 -4.53 16.88
CA LEU A 261 9.69 -5.60 16.37
C LEU A 261 11.16 -5.23 16.32
N LYS A 262 11.48 -3.96 16.03
CA LYS A 262 12.84 -3.45 16.16
C LYS A 262 13.35 -3.45 17.59
N ALA A 263 12.50 -3.19 18.58
CA ALA A 263 12.88 -3.23 19.98
C ALA A 263 13.19 -4.65 20.49
N ASN A 264 12.68 -5.68 19.80
CA ASN A 264 12.82 -7.09 20.16
C ASN A 264 13.83 -7.87 19.29
N SER A 265 14.51 -7.21 18.35
CA SER A 265 15.51 -7.79 17.44
C SER A 265 16.93 -7.45 17.89
#